data_AF-A0A927XHP5-F1
#
_entry.id   AF-A0A927XHP5-F1
#
_cell.length_a   1.000
_cell.length_b   1.000
_cell.length_c   1.000
_cell.angle_alpha   90.00
_cell.angle_beta   90.00
_cell.angle_gamma   90.00
#
_symmetry.space_group_name_H-M   'P 1'
#
loop_
_entity.id
_entity.type
_entity.pdbx_description
1 polymer ?
#
loop_
_entity_poly.entity_id
_entity_poly.type
_entity_poly.pdbx_seq_one_letter_code
_entity_poly.pdbx_strand_id
1 'polypeptide(L)'
;MKKKKLLIGVILAIFLLIPVINVNAADCSSITKKSTCNKRSSCTWKNKSCQEKSNSSNTATNEKVNSTNVKFCTRTAKIWKIVGRIFMVVKIVIPIILIIYSTIDLSKAVVVGKDDELKKVMKAFMIRAISGVVIFFIPTIITLFMGLIVGFSKSGAEEDYKVCRTCIMNPSRCNTSKDASN
;
A
#
# COMPACT_ATOMS: atom_id res chain seq x y z
N MET A 1 36.06 16.16 18.01
CA MET A 1 35.92 14.81 17.42
C MET A 1 35.08 13.82 18.24
N LYS A 2 35.10 13.86 19.59
CA LYS A 2 34.36 12.90 20.44
C LYS A 2 32.84 12.87 20.23
N LYS A 3 32.20 14.02 19.99
CA LYS A 3 30.74 14.13 19.78
C LYS A 3 30.24 13.44 18.50
N LYS A 4 31.05 13.40 17.43
CA LYS A 4 30.70 12.72 16.16
C LYS A 4 30.70 11.18 16.31
N LYS A 5 31.61 10.64 17.13
CA LYS A 5 31.66 9.21 17.45
C LYS A 5 30.49 8.76 18.33
N LEU A 6 30.04 9.62 19.26
CA LEU A 6 28.88 9.36 20.11
C LEU A 6 27.56 9.33 19.31
N LEU A 7 27.40 10.26 18.35
CA LEU A 7 26.19 10.33 17.51
C LEU A 7 26.05 9.12 16.57
N ILE A 8 27.15 8.68 15.95
CA ILE A 8 27.18 7.48 15.09
C ILE A 8 26.86 6.23 15.91
N GLY A 9 27.38 6.12 17.14
CA GLY A 9 27.10 5.00 18.04
C GLY A 9 25.62 4.92 18.46
N VAL A 10 24.97 6.06 18.73
CA VAL A 10 23.54 6.11 19.08
C VAL A 10 22.65 5.73 17.89
N ILE A 11 22.99 6.17 16.67
CA ILE A 11 22.25 5.81 15.46
C ILE A 11 22.39 4.31 15.15
N LEU A 12 23.58 3.73 15.32
CA LEU A 12 23.84 2.29 15.12
C LEU A 12 23.14 1.43 16.20
N ALA A 13 23.08 1.94 17.44
CA ALA A 13 22.36 1.28 18.53
C ALA A 13 20.83 1.33 18.34
N ILE A 14 20.28 2.43 17.80
CA ILE A 14 18.84 2.54 17.46
C ILE A 14 18.48 1.62 16.29
N PHE A 15 19.35 1.47 15.29
CA PHE A 15 19.16 0.53 14.18
C PHE A 15 19.22 -0.96 14.61
N LEU A 16 19.86 -1.27 15.74
CA LEU A 16 19.96 -2.62 16.31
C LEU A 16 18.90 -2.91 17.40
N LEU A 17 18.33 -1.88 18.04
CA LEU A 17 17.29 -2.00 19.07
C LEU A 17 15.87 -1.82 18.54
N ILE A 18 15.69 -1.30 17.33
CA ILE A 18 14.45 -1.52 16.60
C ILE A 18 14.56 -2.96 16.12
N PRO A 19 13.84 -3.95 16.71
CA PRO A 19 13.57 -5.15 15.94
C PRO A 19 12.99 -4.61 14.66
N VAL A 20 13.68 -4.79 13.52
CA VAL A 20 13.09 -4.61 12.20
C VAL A 20 11.83 -5.42 12.30
N ILE A 21 10.72 -4.74 12.57
CA ILE A 21 9.49 -5.41 12.92
C ILE A 21 9.14 -6.00 11.59
N ASN A 22 9.43 -7.28 11.51
CA ASN A 22 9.16 -8.11 10.38
C ASN A 22 7.69 -7.83 10.10
N VAL A 23 7.41 -7.14 9.00
CA VAL A 23 6.06 -7.03 8.44
C VAL A 23 5.76 -8.41 7.84
N ASN A 24 5.86 -9.45 8.67
CA ASN A 24 5.13 -10.67 8.51
C ASN A 24 3.70 -10.31 8.89
N ALA A 25 2.99 -9.70 7.95
CA ALA A 25 1.61 -10.09 7.80
C ALA A 25 1.63 -11.62 7.73
N ALA A 26 1.14 -12.29 8.77
CA ALA A 26 1.03 -13.73 8.74
C ALA A 26 0.01 -14.05 7.64
N ASP A 27 0.51 -14.35 6.44
CA ASP A 27 -0.29 -14.87 5.33
C ASP A 27 -1.02 -16.12 5.81
N CYS A 28 -2.30 -16.25 5.49
CA CYS A 28 -3.13 -17.40 5.89
C CYS A 28 -2.55 -18.75 5.44
N SER A 29 -1.58 -18.73 4.52
CA SER A 29 -0.92 -19.89 3.94
C SER A 29 -0.05 -20.71 4.90
N SER A 30 0.31 -20.17 6.07
CA SER A 30 1.06 -20.92 7.10
C SER A 30 0.15 -21.76 8.03
N ILE A 31 -1.18 -21.64 7.90
CA ILE A 31 -2.15 -22.31 8.79
C ILE A 31 -2.61 -23.63 8.17
N THR A 32 -2.17 -24.75 8.74
CA THR A 32 -2.54 -26.10 8.30
C THR A 32 -3.69 -26.73 9.12
N LYS A 33 -4.17 -26.05 10.17
CA LYS A 33 -5.27 -26.52 11.02
C LYS A 33 -6.56 -25.75 10.76
N LYS A 34 -7.65 -26.48 10.49
CA LYS A 34 -8.99 -25.93 10.19
C LYS A 34 -9.56 -25.08 11.33
N SER A 35 -9.43 -25.52 12.58
CA SER A 35 -9.93 -24.78 13.75
C SER A 35 -9.23 -23.43 13.94
N THR A 36 -7.92 -23.37 13.72
CA THR A 36 -7.11 -22.15 13.79
C THR A 36 -7.41 -21.20 12.63
N CYS A 37 -7.67 -21.73 11.42
CA CYS A 37 -8.06 -20.94 10.25
C CYS A 37 -9.39 -20.21 10.47
N ASN A 38 -10.40 -20.90 11.03
CA ASN A 38 -11.73 -20.33 11.24
C ASN A 38 -11.79 -19.28 12.36
N LYS A 39 -10.82 -19.25 13.28
CA LYS A 39 -10.71 -18.18 14.29
C LYS A 39 -10.26 -16.84 13.69
N ARG A 40 -9.66 -16.84 12.49
CA ARG A 40 -9.06 -15.65 11.88
C ARG A 40 -10.04 -14.99 10.91
N SER A 41 -10.37 -13.73 11.15
CA SER A 41 -11.41 -13.01 10.39
C SER A 41 -11.05 -12.81 8.92
N SER A 42 -9.77 -12.83 8.54
CA SER A 42 -9.26 -12.66 7.17
C SER A 42 -8.94 -13.97 6.42
N CYS A 43 -9.18 -15.16 6.99
CA CYS A 43 -8.86 -16.45 6.37
C CYS A 43 -10.08 -17.38 6.22
N THR A 44 -10.13 -18.20 5.16
CA THR A 44 -11.17 -19.20 4.92
C THR A 44 -10.56 -20.55 4.58
N TRP A 45 -11.17 -21.62 5.08
CA TRP A 45 -10.73 -22.98 4.80
C TRP A 45 -11.38 -23.50 3.51
N LYS A 46 -10.59 -23.69 2.45
CA LYS A 46 -11.04 -24.23 1.16
C LYS A 46 -10.07 -25.31 0.66
N ASN A 47 -10.58 -26.36 0.03
CA ASN A 47 -9.78 -27.45 -0.57
C ASN A 47 -8.69 -28.01 0.37
N LYS A 48 -9.04 -28.29 1.64
CA LYS A 48 -8.12 -28.81 2.68
C LYS A 48 -6.93 -27.88 3.02
N SER A 49 -7.00 -26.59 2.68
CA SER A 49 -5.99 -25.58 2.98
C SER A 49 -6.63 -24.30 3.54
N CYS A 50 -5.87 -23.54 4.33
CA CYS A 50 -6.31 -22.21 4.79
C CYS A 50 -5.83 -21.17 3.77
N GLN A 51 -6.77 -20.45 3.16
CA GLN A 51 -6.49 -19.40 2.20
C GLN A 51 -6.98 -18.06 2.74
N GLU A 52 -6.44 -16.96 2.23
CA GLU A 52 -7.02 -15.66 2.54
C GLU A 52 -8.47 -15.60 2.05
N LYS A 53 -9.33 -14.94 2.83
CA LYS A 53 -10.64 -14.49 2.36
C LYS A 53 -10.39 -13.44 1.29
N SER A 54 -10.12 -13.94 0.09
CA SER A 54 -10.47 -13.20 -1.10
C SER A 54 -11.98 -13.06 -1.01
N ASN A 55 -12.51 -11.84 -1.03
CA ASN A 55 -13.91 -11.66 -1.40
C ASN A 55 -14.03 -12.08 -2.87
N SER A 56 -14.04 -13.40 -3.06
CA SER A 56 -14.46 -14.10 -4.25
C SER A 56 -15.97 -13.98 -4.27
N SER A 57 -16.46 -12.86 -4.80
CA SER A 57 -17.72 -12.95 -5.53
C SER A 57 -17.46 -13.92 -6.67
N ASN A 58 -17.99 -15.13 -6.52
CA ASN A 58 -18.14 -16.03 -7.65
C ASN A 58 -19.01 -15.29 -8.65
N THR A 59 -18.50 -15.10 -9.86
CA THR A 59 -19.40 -14.80 -10.97
C THR A 59 -18.98 -15.67 -12.13
N ALA A 60 -19.53 -16.88 -12.14
CA ALA A 60 -19.91 -17.48 -13.40
C ALA A 60 -21.15 -16.71 -13.88
N THR A 61 -20.98 -15.77 -14.79
CA THR A 61 -22.05 -15.35 -15.70
C THR A 61 -21.47 -15.14 -17.09
N ASN A 62 -21.94 -15.98 -18.01
CA ASN A 62 -22.12 -15.57 -19.39
C ASN A 62 -23.35 -14.66 -19.40
N GLU A 63 -23.21 -13.36 -19.63
CA GLU A 63 -24.21 -12.60 -20.40
C GLU A 63 -23.66 -11.24 -20.86
N LYS A 64 -23.98 -10.90 -22.11
CA LYS A 64 -23.59 -9.69 -22.82
C LYS A 64 -24.29 -8.46 -22.23
N VAL A 65 -23.51 -7.47 -21.81
CA VAL A 65 -23.96 -6.09 -21.67
C VAL A 65 -23.40 -5.28 -22.84
N ASN A 66 -24.29 -4.77 -23.70
CA ASN A 66 -23.94 -3.87 -24.80
C ASN A 66 -24.26 -2.42 -24.41
N SER A 67 -23.25 -1.69 -23.96
CA SER A 67 -23.05 -0.29 -24.32
C SER A 67 -21.58 0.05 -24.06
N THR A 68 -20.79 -0.02 -25.15
CA THR A 68 -19.40 0.44 -25.29
C THR A 68 -18.48 0.36 -24.05
N ASN A 69 -17.86 -0.82 -23.90
CA ASN A 69 -16.44 -1.01 -23.54
C ASN A 69 -15.83 -0.09 -22.46
N VAL A 70 -16.24 -0.26 -21.19
CA VAL A 70 -15.43 0.18 -20.04
C VAL A 70 -14.68 -1.02 -19.45
N LYS A 71 -13.91 -1.75 -20.29
CA LYS A 71 -12.96 -2.80 -19.86
C LYS A 71 -11.53 -2.28 -19.95
N PHE A 72 -11.31 -1.04 -19.52
CA PHE A 72 -10.03 -0.36 -19.63
C PHE A 72 -8.99 -0.96 -18.67
N CYS A 73 -9.39 -1.17 -17.42
CA CYS A 73 -8.54 -1.70 -16.37
C CYS A 73 -8.18 -3.16 -16.60
N THR A 74 -9.14 -3.94 -17.09
CA THR A 74 -8.93 -5.34 -17.47
C THR A 74 -7.92 -5.48 -18.60
N ARG A 75 -8.05 -4.68 -19.68
CA ARG A 75 -7.10 -4.70 -20.81
C ARG A 75 -5.72 -4.15 -20.45
N THR A 76 -5.68 -3.17 -19.55
CA THR A 76 -4.44 -2.45 -19.17
C THR A 76 -3.83 -2.99 -17.87
N ALA A 77 -4.34 -4.12 -17.34
CA ALA A 77 -3.95 -4.69 -16.05
C ALA A 77 -2.43 -4.96 -15.95
N LYS A 78 -1.79 -5.34 -17.06
CA LYS A 78 -0.33 -5.57 -17.13
C LYS A 78 0.47 -4.29 -16.84
N ILE A 79 0.03 -3.15 -17.37
CA ILE A 79 0.65 -1.84 -17.11
C ILE A 79 0.40 -1.44 -15.66
N TRP A 80 -0.85 -1.58 -15.20
CA TRP A 80 -1.23 -1.23 -13.81
C TRP A 80 -0.48 -2.07 -12.77
N LYS A 81 -0.13 -3.32 -13.08
CA LYS A 81 0.73 -4.16 -12.23
C LYS A 81 2.16 -3.62 -12.13
N ILE A 82 2.73 -3.13 -13.24
CA ILE A 82 4.05 -2.49 -13.25
C ILE A 82 4.00 -1.20 -12.41
N VAL A 83 2.96 -0.38 -12.61
CA VAL A 83 2.75 0.86 -11.86
C VAL A 83 2.59 0.54 -10.37
N GLY A 84 1.82 -0.48 -10.01
CA GLY A 84 1.66 -0.91 -8.63
C GLY A 84 2.95 -1.40 -7.98
N ARG A 85 3.81 -2.09 -8.73
CA ARG A 85 5.14 -2.50 -8.23
C ARG A 85 6.01 -1.28 -7.93
N ILE A 86 6.00 -0.27 -8.81
CA ILE A 86 6.71 1.00 -8.57
C ILE A 86 6.11 1.71 -7.36
N PHE A 87 4.78 1.78 -7.27
CA PHE A 87 4.07 2.42 -6.17
C PHE A 87 4.37 1.77 -4.81
N MET A 88 4.54 0.45 -4.76
CA MET A 88 4.95 -0.30 -3.58
C MET A 88 6.37 0.09 -3.11
N VAL A 89 7.30 0.26 -4.06
CA VAL A 89 8.67 0.71 -3.75
C VAL A 89 8.66 2.16 -3.27
N VAL A 90 7.95 3.05 -3.98
CA VAL A 90 7.87 4.49 -3.66
C VAL A 90 7.30 4.71 -2.25
N LYS A 91 6.27 3.95 -1.86
CA LYS A 91 5.69 4.01 -0.52
C LYS A 91 6.64 3.63 0.62
N ILE A 92 7.72 2.88 0.33
CA ILE A 92 8.74 2.48 1.33
C ILE A 92 9.97 3.40 1.23
N VAL A 93 10.41 3.71 0.01
CA VAL A 93 11.60 4.53 -0.23
C VAL A 93 11.40 5.97 0.24
N ILE A 94 10.24 6.58 -0.02
CA ILE A 94 9.93 7.94 0.44
C ILE A 94 10.08 8.07 1.97
N PRO A 95 9.42 7.27 2.83
CA PRO A 95 9.56 7.40 4.28
C PRO A 95 10.97 7.07 4.80
N ILE A 96 11.72 6.15 4.16
CA ILE A 96 13.11 5.86 4.56
C ILE A 96 14.01 7.07 4.29
N ILE A 97 13.93 7.66 3.09
CA ILE A 97 14.68 8.88 2.74
C ILE A 97 14.30 10.01 3.70
N LEU A 98 13.02 10.12 4.07
CA LEU A 98 12.58 11.13 5.05
C LEU A 98 13.26 10.99 6.39
N ILE A 99 13.34 9.78 6.95
CA ILE A 99 13.99 9.58 8.24
C ILE A 99 15.47 9.96 8.17
N ILE A 100 16.18 9.56 7.10
CA ILE A 100 17.60 9.85 6.95
C ILE A 100 17.86 11.35 6.81
N TYR A 101 17.19 12.02 5.88
CA TYR A 101 17.35 13.46 5.68
C TYR A 101 16.86 14.26 6.88
N SER A 102 15.76 13.85 7.51
CA SER A 102 15.23 14.50 8.69
C SER A 102 16.22 14.46 9.85
N THR A 103 16.84 13.30 10.11
CA THR A 103 17.78 13.19 11.22
C THR A 103 19.05 14.01 10.98
N ILE A 104 19.55 14.08 9.74
CA ILE A 104 20.75 14.86 9.39
C ILE A 104 20.49 16.37 9.53
N ASP A 105 19.33 16.86 9.08
CA ASP A 105 19.01 18.28 9.16
C ASP A 105 18.61 18.71 10.58
N LEU A 106 17.85 17.87 11.29
CA LEU A 106 17.49 18.13 12.69
C LEU A 106 18.71 18.06 13.60
N SER A 107 19.62 17.11 13.41
CA SER A 107 20.83 17.00 14.25
C SER A 107 21.76 18.21 14.09
N LYS A 108 21.79 18.85 12.92
CA LYS A 108 22.52 20.13 12.74
C LYS A 108 21.77 21.29 13.39
N ALA A 109 20.47 21.42 13.16
CA ALA A 109 19.68 22.52 13.69
C ALA A 109 19.59 22.51 15.24
N VAL A 110 19.43 21.32 15.84
CA VAL A 110 19.39 21.14 17.30
C VAL A 110 20.74 21.47 17.94
N VAL A 111 21.86 21.12 17.30
CA VAL A 111 23.19 21.43 17.84
C VAL A 111 23.53 22.91 17.72
N VAL A 112 23.00 23.59 16.69
CA VAL A 112 23.21 25.03 16.49
C VAL A 112 22.24 25.87 17.36
N GLY A 113 21.14 25.29 17.84
CA GLY A 113 20.23 25.90 18.81
C GLY A 113 19.50 27.16 18.30
N LYS A 114 19.46 27.37 16.97
CA LYS A 114 18.78 28.50 16.35
C LYS A 114 17.34 28.12 16.02
N ASP A 115 16.38 28.80 16.62
CA ASP A 115 14.95 28.55 16.43
C ASP A 115 14.50 28.69 14.97
N ASP A 116 15.15 29.57 14.21
CA ASP A 116 14.86 29.80 12.80
C ASP A 116 15.24 28.61 11.91
N GLU A 117 16.36 27.95 12.22
CA GLU A 117 16.83 26.74 11.54
C GLU A 117 15.88 25.57 11.85
N LEU A 118 15.46 25.42 13.11
CA LEU A 118 14.52 24.38 13.53
C LEU A 118 13.17 24.50 12.82
N LYS A 119 12.61 25.70 12.71
CA LYS A 119 11.34 25.93 11.99
C LYS A 119 11.44 25.57 10.51
N LYS A 120 12.57 25.86 9.87
CA LYS A 120 12.82 25.52 8.47
C LYS A 120 12.85 24.01 8.25
N VAL A 121 13.51 23.27 9.14
CA VAL A 121 13.57 21.80 9.08
C VAL A 121 12.21 21.16 9.36
N MET A 122 11.47 21.65 10.36
CA MET A 122 10.12 21.15 10.68
C MET A 122 9.11 21.41 9.56
N LYS A 123 9.16 22.58 8.91
CA LYS A 123 8.32 22.87 7.74
C LYS A 123 8.59 21.90 6.59
N ALA A 124 9.86 21.59 6.34
CA ALA A 124 10.27 20.65 5.32
C ALA A 124 9.86 19.20 5.65
N PHE A 125 9.83 18.83 6.92
CA PHE A 125 9.31 17.55 7.41
C PHE A 125 7.78 17.45 7.21
N MET A 126 7.04 18.48 7.61
CA MET A 126 5.57 18.51 7.51
C MET A 126 5.07 18.38 6.06
N ILE A 127 5.66 19.11 5.11
CA ILE A 127 5.25 19.02 3.68
C ILE A 127 5.36 17.58 3.16
N ARG A 128 6.40 16.86 3.57
CA ARG A 128 6.64 15.50 3.11
C ARG A 128 5.83 14.46 3.88
N ALA A 129 5.57 14.68 5.17
CA ALA A 129 4.64 13.89 5.96
C ALA A 129 3.21 13.98 5.39
N ILE A 130 2.75 15.19 5.08
CA ILE A 130 1.47 15.44 4.42
C ILE A 130 1.42 14.75 3.06
N SER A 131 2.50 14.80 2.27
CA SER A 131 2.57 14.09 0.98
C SER A 131 2.38 12.57 1.13
N GLY A 132 2.99 11.95 2.14
CA GLY A 132 2.78 10.53 2.46
C GLY A 132 1.32 10.20 2.82
N VAL A 133 0.69 11.05 3.62
CA VAL A 133 -0.74 10.91 3.99
C VAL A 133 -1.62 11.06 2.75
N VAL A 134 -1.42 12.09 1.93
CA VAL A 134 -2.23 12.35 0.73
C VAL A 134 -2.18 11.17 -0.24
N ILE A 135 -0.99 10.62 -0.52
CA ILE A 135 -0.81 9.46 -1.42
C ILE A 135 -1.57 8.21 -0.92
N PHE A 136 -1.71 8.04 0.39
CA PHE A 136 -2.50 6.98 0.99
C PHE A 136 -4.02 7.22 0.84
N PHE A 137 -4.45 8.49 0.89
CA PHE A 137 -5.86 8.87 0.81
C PHE A 137 -6.41 8.89 -0.62
N ILE A 138 -5.60 9.15 -1.66
CA ILE A 138 -6.06 9.15 -3.07
C ILE A 138 -6.95 7.94 -3.43
N PRO A 139 -6.52 6.67 -3.25
CA PRO A 139 -7.37 5.52 -3.57
C PRO A 139 -8.66 5.42 -2.75
N THR A 140 -8.65 5.90 -1.51
CA THR A 140 -9.79 5.88 -0.60
C THR A 140 -10.83 6.93 -1.00
N ILE A 141 -10.36 8.11 -1.36
CA ILE A 141 -11.18 9.22 -1.83
C ILE A 141 -11.86 8.83 -3.16
N ILE A 142 -11.14 8.21 -4.11
CA ILE A 142 -11.72 7.79 -5.39
C ILE A 142 -12.79 6.69 -5.18
N THR A 143 -12.58 5.74 -4.27
CA THR A 143 -13.62 4.75 -3.92
C THR A 143 -14.84 5.38 -3.27
N LEU A 144 -14.65 6.41 -2.45
CA LEU A 144 -15.74 7.12 -1.79
C LEU A 144 -16.61 7.85 -2.82
N PHE A 145 -15.99 8.57 -3.74
CA PHE A 145 -16.69 9.27 -4.81
C PHE A 145 -17.38 8.31 -5.78
N MET A 146 -16.73 7.20 -6.16
CA MET A 146 -17.38 6.19 -7.00
C MET A 146 -18.54 5.49 -6.28
N GLY A 147 -18.41 5.18 -4.99
CA GLY A 147 -19.51 4.62 -4.20
C GLY A 147 -20.70 5.59 -4.10
N LEU A 148 -20.42 6.89 -3.97
CA LEU A 148 -21.45 7.92 -3.93
C LEU A 148 -22.12 8.10 -5.30
N ILE A 149 -21.37 8.19 -6.39
CA ILE A 149 -21.89 8.38 -7.75
C ILE A 149 -22.64 7.13 -8.26
N VAL A 150 -22.11 5.92 -8.02
CA VAL A 150 -22.76 4.65 -8.39
C VAL A 150 -24.01 4.41 -7.55
N GLY A 151 -24.06 4.90 -6.31
CA GLY A 151 -25.28 4.92 -5.49
C GLY A 151 -26.43 5.71 -6.15
N PHE A 152 -26.12 6.70 -6.99
CA PHE A 152 -27.11 7.44 -7.78
C PHE A 152 -27.28 6.92 -9.21
N SER A 153 -26.32 6.17 -9.77
CA SER A 153 -26.32 5.70 -11.16
C SER A 153 -25.92 4.23 -11.26
N LYS A 154 -26.89 3.34 -11.53
CA LYS A 154 -26.66 1.90 -11.78
C LYS A 154 -25.71 1.68 -12.96
N SER A 155 -24.41 1.60 -12.69
CA SER A 155 -23.37 1.56 -13.71
C SER A 155 -22.45 0.36 -13.48
N GLY A 156 -22.25 -0.49 -14.49
CA GLY A 156 -21.36 -1.66 -14.46
C GLY A 156 -19.84 -1.33 -14.38
N ALA A 157 -19.48 -0.09 -14.06
CA ALA A 157 -18.10 0.41 -13.97
C ALA A 157 -17.38 -0.04 -12.68
N GLU A 158 -18.11 -0.57 -11.70
CA GLU A 158 -17.55 -0.95 -10.40
C GLU A 158 -16.55 -2.11 -10.51
N GLU A 159 -16.82 -3.08 -11.39
CA GLU A 159 -16.01 -4.29 -11.53
C GLU A 159 -14.67 -4.03 -12.23
N ASP A 160 -14.64 -3.22 -13.30
CA ASP A 160 -13.39 -2.91 -14.01
C ASP A 160 -12.47 -2.03 -13.14
N TYR A 161 -13.03 -1.04 -12.43
CA TYR A 161 -12.27 -0.20 -11.51
C TYR A 161 -11.61 -1.00 -10.36
N LYS A 162 -12.27 -2.06 -9.86
CA LYS A 162 -11.69 -2.96 -8.84
C LYS A 162 -10.39 -3.61 -9.31
N VAL A 163 -10.29 -3.96 -10.60
CA VAL A 163 -9.07 -4.56 -11.19
C VAL A 163 -7.91 -3.56 -11.15
N CYS A 164 -8.14 -2.34 -11.66
CA CYS A 164 -7.19 -1.24 -11.60
C CYS A 164 -6.69 -1.02 -10.16
N ARG A 165 -7.62 -0.80 -9.22
CA ARG A 165 -7.31 -0.52 -7.82
C ARG A 165 -6.44 -1.63 -7.21
N THR A 166 -6.78 -2.88 -7.47
CA THR A 166 -6.03 -4.03 -6.94
C THR A 166 -4.62 -4.09 -7.52
N CYS A 167 -4.47 -3.87 -8.82
CA CYS A 167 -3.17 -3.94 -9.48
C CYS A 167 -2.21 -2.81 -9.07
N ILE A 168 -2.72 -1.60 -8.78
CA ILE A 168 -1.89 -0.50 -8.26
C ILE A 168 -1.59 -0.67 -6.76
N MET A 169 -2.58 -1.01 -5.94
CA MET A 169 -2.38 -1.03 -4.48
C MET A 169 -1.73 -2.31 -3.99
N ASN A 170 -1.93 -3.43 -4.68
CA ASN A 170 -1.42 -4.76 -4.33
C ASN A 170 -0.96 -5.53 -5.59
N PRO A 171 0.19 -5.15 -6.19
CA PRO A 171 0.68 -5.72 -7.45
C PRO A 171 0.94 -7.24 -7.37
N SER A 172 1.26 -7.77 -6.18
CA SER A 172 1.52 -9.20 -5.96
C SER A 172 0.28 -10.08 -6.14
N ARG A 173 -0.92 -9.52 -5.98
CA ARG A 173 -2.21 -10.23 -6.09
C ARG A 173 -2.93 -9.94 -7.42
N CYS A 174 -2.31 -9.16 -8.31
CA CYS A 174 -2.83 -8.86 -9.64
C CYS A 174 -2.59 -10.04 -10.60
N ASN A 175 -3.67 -10.75 -10.96
CA ASN A 175 -3.63 -11.91 -11.86
C ASN A 175 -3.83 -11.48 -13.31
N THR A 176 -2.74 -11.26 -14.05
CA THR A 176 -2.79 -10.84 -15.46
C THR A 176 -3.20 -11.96 -16.44
N SER A 177 -3.43 -13.19 -15.95
CA SER A 177 -3.74 -14.37 -16.76
C SER A 177 -5.24 -14.65 -16.93
N LYS A 178 -6.12 -14.07 -16.11
CA LYS A 178 -7.58 -14.19 -16.31
C LYS A 178 -8.13 -13.19 -17.34
N ASP A 179 -7.31 -12.22 -17.75
CA ASP A 179 -7.75 -11.01 -18.44
C ASP A 179 -7.10 -10.82 -19.83
N ALA A 180 -6.27 -11.79 -20.26
CA ALA A 180 -5.59 -11.79 -21.56
C ALA A 180 -6.26 -12.72 -22.61
N SER A 181 -7.34 -13.42 -22.26
CA SER A 181 -8.13 -14.25 -23.18
C SER A 181 -9.61 -13.90 -23.08
N ASN A 182 -9.97 -12.74 -23.62
CA ASN A 182 -11.24 -12.54 -24.33
C ASN A 182 -11.08 -11.36 -25.30
#